data_AF-A0A0G0KYF4-F1
#
_entry.id   AF-A0A0G0KYF4-F1
#
_cell.length_a   1.000
_cell.length_b   1.000
_cell.length_c   1.000
_cell.angle_alpha   90.00
_cell.angle_beta   90.00
_cell.angle_gamma   90.00
#
_symmetry.space_group_name_H-M   'P 1'
#
loop_
_entity.id
_entity.type
_entity.pdbx_description
1 polymer ?
#
loop_
_entity_poly.entity_id
_entity_poly.type
_entity_poly.pdbx_seq_one_letter_code
_entity_poly.pdbx_strand_id
1 'polypeptide(L)' 'MDVEFYLEDILGKDVDLVMKSALKPHIGENILREVNYL' A
#
# COMPACT_ATOMS: atom_id res chain seq x y z
N MET A 1 -6.77 -7.40 7.20
CA MET A 1 -5.89 -8.51 6.79
C MET A 1 -6.48 -9.26 5.61
N ASP A 2 -7.80 -9.46 5.55
CA ASP A 2 -8.43 -10.20 4.44
C ASP A 2 -8.12 -9.67 3.03
N VAL A 3 -8.08 -8.34 2.85
CA VAL A 3 -7.78 -7.73 1.54
C VAL A 3 -6.35 -7.96 1.10
N GLU A 4 -5.39 -7.93 2.04
CA GLU A 4 -3.97 -8.13 1.75
C GLU A 4 -3.75 -9.55 1.25
N PHE A 5 -4.18 -10.56 2.01
CA PHE A 5 -4.10 -11.96 1.61
C PHE A 5 -4.86 -12.26 0.31
N TYR A 6 -6.01 -11.64 0.10
CA TYR A 6 -6.75 -11.77 -1.16
C TYR A 6 -5.95 -11.24 -2.36
N LEU A 7 -5.26 -10.10 -2.20
CA LEU A 7 -4.40 -9.55 -3.24
C LEU A 7 -3.15 -10.41 -3.44
N GLU A 8 -2.56 -10.95 -2.38
CA GLU A 8 -1.42 -11.88 -2.48
C GLU A 8 -1.78 -13.14 -3.27
N ASP A 9 -2.95 -13.73 -3.01
CA ASP A 9 -3.44 -14.92 -3.72
C ASP A 9 -3.64 -14.66 -5.22
N ILE A 10 -4.22 -13.50 -5.57
CA ILE A 10 -4.45 -13.12 -6.97
C ILE A 10 -3.15 -12.74 -7.69
N LEU A 11 -2.26 -12.03 -7.01
CA LEU A 11 -1.03 -11.51 -7.62
C LEU A 11 0.13 -12.52 -7.56
N GLY A 12 0.02 -13.57 -6.76
CA GLY A 12 1.04 -14.60 -6.58
C GLY A 12 2.34 -14.09 -5.96
N LYS A 13 2.27 -13.02 -5.16
CA LYS A 13 3.43 -12.36 -4.53
C LYS A 13 3.02 -11.68 -3.23
N ASP A 14 3.99 -11.48 -2.34
CA ASP A 14 3.80 -10.73 -1.09
C ASP A 14 3.31 -9.30 -1.38
N VAL A 15 2.31 -8.84 -0.62
CA VAL A 15 1.70 -7.52 -0.74
C VAL A 15 1.69 -6.86 0.63
N ASP A 16 2.32 -5.70 0.76
CA ASP A 16 2.22 -4.87 1.96
C ASP A 16 1.15 -3.78 1.74
N LEU A 17 0.00 -3.93 2.43
CA LEU A 17 -1.10 -2.99 2.32
C LEU A 17 -1.07 -1.95 3.44
N VAL A 18 -0.83 -0.70 3.08
CA VAL A 18 -0.76 0.43 4.04
C VAL A 18 -1.91 1.43 3.87
N MET A 19 -2.38 1.96 4.99
CA MET A 19 -3.34 3.08 5.01
C MET A 19 -2.61 4.42 4.94
N LYS A 20 -3.14 5.38 4.18
CA LYS A 20 -2.57 6.74 4.09
C LYS A 20 -2.37 7.41 5.46
N SER A 21 -3.28 7.17 6.40
CA SER A 21 -3.23 7.71 7.76
C SER A 21 -2.11 7.11 8.62
N ALA A 22 -1.57 5.95 8.23
CA ALA A 22 -0.47 5.30 8.95
C ALA A 22 0.90 5.85 8.54
N LEU A 23 0.98 6.63 7.46
CA LEU A 23 2.23 7.19 6.96
C LEU A 23 2.72 8.33 7.86
N LYS A 24 3.99 8.29 8.26
CA LYS A 24 4.61 9.40 8.99
C LYS A 24 4.68 10.63 8.07
N PRO A 25 4.41 11.85 8.56
CA PRO A 25 4.33 13.04 7.70
C PRO A 25 5.53 13.24 6.76
N HIS A 26 6.75 13.09 7.28
CA HIS A 26 7.99 13.33 6.52
C HIS A 26 8.27 12.31 5.40
N ILE A 27 7.76 11.07 5.50
CA ILE A 27 7.91 10.05 4.44
C ILE A 27 6.65 9.98 3.58
N GLY A 28 5.48 10.17 4.21
CA GLY A 28 4.18 10.10 3.56
C GLY A 28 4.04 11.10 2.41
N GLU A 29 4.58 12.32 2.55
CA GLU A 29 4.57 13.29 1.45
C GLU A 29 5.30 12.78 0.20
N ASN A 30 6.43 12.11 0.37
CA ASN A 30 7.21 11.58 -0.76
C ASN A 30 6.50 10.35 -1.36
N ILE A 31 6.06 9.40 -0.53
CA ILE A 31 5.32 8.21 -0.98
C ILE A 31 4.08 8.64 -1.78
N LEU A 32 3.29 9.60 -1.27
CA LEU A 32 2.06 10.05 -1.92
C LEU A 32 2.29 10.75 -3.27
N ARG A 33 3.47 11.33 -3.50
CA ARG A 33 3.84 11.89 -4.81
C ARG A 33 4.13 10.80 -5.86
N GLU A 34 4.51 9.61 -5.42
CA GLU A 34 4.85 8.47 -6.29
C GLU A 34 3.65 7.54 -6.56
N VAL A 35 2.53 7.73 -5.86
CA VAL A 35 1.32 6.91 -6.05
C VAL A 35 0.77 7.09 -7.46
N ASN A 36 0.63 5.97 -8.17
CA ASN A 36 -0.05 5.91 -9.45
C ASN A 36 -1.53 5.52 -9.22
N TYR A 37 -2.44 6.38 -9.66
CA TYR A 37 -3.89 6.14 -9.58
C TYR A 37 -4.35 5.50 -10.89
N LEU A 38 -4.91 4.30 -10.80
CA LEU A 38 -5.50 3.54 -11.91
C LEU A 38 -6.99 3.81 -12.05
#